data_AF-A0A6N7QTN9-F1
#
_entry.id   AF-A0A6N7QTN9-F1
#
_cell.length_a   1.000
_cell.length_b   1.000
_cell.length_c   1.000
_cell.angle_alpha   90.00
_cell.angle_beta   90.00
_cell.angle_gamma   90.00
#
_symmetry.space_group_name_H-M   'P 1'
#
loop_
_entity.id
_entity.type
_entity.pdbx_description
1 polymer ?
#
loop_
_entity_poly.entity_id
_entity_poly.type
_entity_poly.pdbx_seq_one_letter_code
_entity_poly.pdbx_strand_id
1 'polypeptide(L)'
;MSELDAHCQLALDPKVREAARQRLISIRGHVEGILRMLEREDIYCVDVLRQLKAVDGAVAKVGDAVLRSHLHHHVTSAQSRGDADEMVDELMEILKYR
;
A
#
# COMPACT_ATOMS: atom_id res chain seq x y z
N MET A 1 26.25 15.16 9.30
CA MET A 1 25.21 14.18 9.66
C MET A 1 24.40 13.97 8.40
N SER A 2 24.54 12.82 7.74
CA SER A 2 23.96 12.59 6.41
C SER A 2 22.44 12.36 6.50
N GLU A 3 21.70 12.79 5.48
CA GLU A 3 20.25 12.59 5.29
C GLU A 3 19.79 11.11 5.47
N LEU A 4 20.72 10.16 5.35
CA LEU A 4 20.50 8.72 5.60
C LEU A 4 20.08 8.37 7.04
N ASP A 5 20.39 9.18 8.06
CA ASP A 5 20.02 8.89 9.45
C ASP A 5 18.59 9.33 9.81
N ALA A 6 18.04 10.34 9.12
CA ALA A 6 16.70 10.88 9.43
C ALA A 6 15.58 9.89 9.05
N HIS A 7 15.73 9.17 7.94
CA HIS A 7 14.76 8.17 7.49
C HIS A 7 14.73 6.89 8.34
N CYS A 8 15.73 6.67 9.21
CA CYS A 8 15.75 5.53 10.11
C CYS A 8 14.65 5.59 11.18
N GLN A 9 14.17 6.80 11.53
CA GLN A 9 13.12 7.00 12.54
C GLN A 9 11.68 6.86 11.98
N LEU A 10 11.46 7.00 10.67
CA LEU A 10 10.13 6.96 10.05
C LEU A 10 9.86 5.67 9.25
N ALA A 11 10.57 4.59 9.58
CA ALA A 11 10.41 3.31 8.90
C ALA A 11 9.02 2.68 9.12
N LEU A 12 8.54 1.91 8.14
CA LEU A 12 7.33 1.09 8.29
C LEU A 12 7.55 0.02 9.37
N ASP A 13 6.55 -0.14 10.26
CA ASP A 13 6.58 -1.18 11.29
C ASP A 13 6.95 -2.56 10.68
N PRO A 14 7.93 -3.30 11.25
CA PRO A 14 8.39 -4.56 10.66
C PRO A 14 7.29 -5.61 10.48
N LYS A 15 6.30 -5.67 11.38
CA LYS A 15 5.19 -6.62 11.27
C LYS A 15 4.26 -6.22 10.14
N VAL A 16 3.94 -4.92 10.02
CA VAL A 16 3.14 -4.41 8.91
C VAL A 16 3.86 -4.60 7.58
N ARG A 17 5.17 -4.35 7.52
CA ARG A 17 6.00 -4.57 6.34
C ARG A 17 5.93 -6.02 5.86
N GLU A 18 6.13 -6.99 6.75
CA GLU A 18 6.07 -8.41 6.39
C GLU A 18 4.64 -8.81 5.97
N ALA A 19 3.63 -8.35 6.70
CA ALA A 19 2.24 -8.64 6.38
C ALA A 19 1.77 -8.01 5.06
N ALA A 20 2.30 -6.84 4.70
CA ALA A 20 2.09 -6.19 3.40
C ALA A 20 2.79 -6.98 2.29
N ARG A 21 4.06 -7.37 2.49
CA ARG A 21 4.82 -8.20 1.56
C ARG A 21 4.09 -9.50 1.23
N GLN A 22 3.61 -10.23 2.25
CA GLN A 22 2.90 -11.49 2.04
C GLN A 22 1.60 -11.31 1.25
N ARG A 23 0.85 -10.23 1.50
CA ARG A 23 -0.36 -9.91 0.73
C ARG A 23 -0.04 -9.55 -0.71
N LEU A 24 1.01 -8.77 -0.96
CA LEU A 24 1.44 -8.43 -2.31
C LEU A 24 1.90 -9.67 -3.11
N ILE A 25 2.54 -10.65 -2.47
CA ILE A 25 2.86 -11.94 -3.10
C ILE A 25 1.57 -12.68 -3.51
N SER A 26 0.54 -12.68 -2.66
CA SER A 26 -0.75 -13.29 -3.01
C SER A 26 -1.45 -12.52 -4.15
N ILE A 27 -1.40 -11.19 -4.14
CA ILE A 27 -1.96 -10.34 -5.19
C ILE A 27 -1.25 -10.60 -6.52
N ARG A 28 0.08 -10.74 -6.52
CA ARG A 28 0.85 -11.13 -7.71
C ARG A 28 0.32 -12.44 -8.31
N GLY A 29 0.12 -13.47 -7.48
CA GLY A 29 -0.45 -14.73 -7.94
C GLY A 29 -1.87 -14.60 -8.50
N HIS A 30 -2.68 -13.68 -7.97
CA HIS A 30 -4.00 -13.35 -8.53
C HIS A 30 -3.88 -12.71 -9.90
N VAL A 31 -3.01 -11.71 -10.06
CA VAL A 31 -2.75 -11.06 -11.36
C VAL A 31 -2.26 -12.09 -12.39
N GLU A 32 -1.34 -12.98 -12.01
CA GLU A 32 -0.90 -14.09 -12.88
C GLU A 32 -2.07 -15.01 -13.26
N GLY A 33 -3.03 -15.22 -12.36
CA GLY A 33 -4.27 -15.96 -12.64
C GLY A 33 -5.16 -15.26 -13.67
N ILE A 34 -5.27 -13.93 -13.60
CA ILE A 34 -6.00 -13.13 -14.60
C ILE A 34 -5.32 -13.23 -15.96
N LEU A 35 -3.98 -13.17 -16.01
CA LEU A 35 -3.23 -13.34 -17.25
C LEU A 35 -3.52 -14.69 -17.90
N ARG A 36 -3.50 -15.80 -17.12
CA ARG A 36 -3.91 -17.12 -17.61
C ARG A 36 -5.38 -17.17 -18.05
N MET A 37 -6.27 -16.45 -17.36
CA MET A 37 -7.68 -16.34 -17.76
C MET A 37 -7.78 -15.80 -19.19
N LEU A 38 -7.02 -14.76 -19.51
CA LEU A 38 -7.02 -14.05 -20.80
C LEU A 38 -6.43 -14.86 -21.96
N GLU A 39 -5.77 -15.99 -21.71
CA GLU A 39 -5.30 -16.90 -22.76
C GLU A 39 -6.47 -17.64 -23.44
N ARG A 40 -7.65 -17.66 -22.83
CA ARG A 40 -8.87 -18.29 -23.37
C ARG A 40 -9.61 -17.36 -24.33
N GLU A 41 -10.01 -17.91 -25.49
CA GLU A 41 -10.77 -17.15 -26.49
C GLU A 41 -12.24 -16.90 -26.11
N ASP A 42 -12.82 -17.72 -25.21
CA ASP A 42 -14.24 -17.69 -24.82
C ASP A 42 -14.50 -16.86 -23.54
N ILE A 43 -13.57 -15.98 -23.17
CA ILE A 43 -13.60 -15.27 -21.90
C ILE A 43 -14.67 -14.18 -21.85
N TYR A 44 -15.46 -14.17 -20.77
CA TYR A 44 -16.47 -13.15 -20.56
C TYR A 44 -15.88 -11.92 -19.86
N CYS A 45 -16.09 -10.73 -20.45
CA CYS A 45 -15.54 -9.47 -19.97
C CYS A 45 -15.92 -9.15 -18.51
N VAL A 46 -17.13 -9.49 -18.07
CA VAL A 46 -17.57 -9.25 -16.68
C VAL A 46 -16.77 -10.08 -15.68
N ASP A 47 -16.33 -11.29 -16.05
CA ASP A 47 -15.54 -12.10 -15.15
C ASP A 47 -14.13 -11.54 -15.01
N VAL A 48 -13.52 -11.04 -16.09
CA VAL A 48 -12.23 -10.32 -16.01
C VAL A 48 -12.37 -9.10 -15.12
N LEU A 49 -13.43 -8.29 -15.31
CA LEU A 49 -13.70 -7.10 -14.50
C LEU A 49 -13.88 -7.43 -13.01
N ARG A 50 -14.56 -8.54 -12.68
CA ARG A 50 -14.69 -9.01 -11.29
C ARG A 50 -13.33 -9.36 -10.69
N GLN A 51 -12.47 -10.06 -11.43
CA GLN A 51 -11.14 -10.41 -10.94
C GLN A 51 -10.25 -9.18 -10.75
N LEU A 52 -10.27 -8.24 -11.71
CA LEU A 52 -9.57 -6.97 -11.59
C LEU A 52 -10.05 -6.18 -10.37
N LYS A 53 -11.36 -6.11 -10.11
CA LYS A 53 -11.89 -5.43 -8.92
C LYS A 53 -11.52 -6.12 -7.60
N ALA A 54 -11.37 -7.44 -7.62
CA ALA A 54 -10.84 -8.16 -6.46
C ALA A 54 -9.37 -7.79 -6.19
N VAL A 55 -8.55 -7.66 -7.24
CA VAL A 55 -7.16 -7.17 -7.14
C VAL A 55 -7.12 -5.73 -6.64
N ASP A 56 -7.90 -4.81 -7.22
CA ASP A 56 -8.01 -3.41 -6.78
C ASP A 56 -8.30 -3.33 -5.28
N GLY A 57 -9.32 -4.06 -4.82
CA GLY A 57 -9.71 -4.10 -3.42
C GLY A 57 -8.65 -4.74 -2.50
N ALA A 58 -7.88 -5.70 -3.00
CA ALA A 58 -6.78 -6.30 -2.24
C ALA A 58 -5.60 -5.33 -2.09
N VAL A 59 -5.23 -4.61 -3.15
CA VAL A 59 -4.19 -3.57 -3.12
C VAL A 59 -4.60 -2.43 -2.19
N ALA A 60 -5.84 -1.95 -2.27
CA ALA A 60 -6.36 -0.91 -1.39
C ALA A 60 -6.24 -1.28 0.10
N LYS A 61 -6.55 -2.54 0.45
CA LYS A 61 -6.38 -3.04 1.83
C LYS A 61 -4.93 -3.04 2.32
N VAL A 62 -3.97 -3.31 1.42
CA VAL A 62 -2.54 -3.22 1.74
C VAL A 62 -2.16 -1.76 2.00
N GLY A 63 -2.60 -0.84 1.12
CA GLY A 63 -2.40 0.59 1.29
C GLY A 63 -2.97 1.11 2.61
N ASP A 64 -4.21 0.76 2.96
CA ASP A 64 -4.84 1.14 4.23
C ASP A 64 -4.10 0.59 5.46
N ALA A 65 -3.45 -0.57 5.35
CA ALA A 65 -2.65 -1.13 6.45
C ALA A 65 -1.34 -0.36 6.65
N VAL A 66 -0.66 0.00 5.56
CA VAL A 66 0.56 0.84 5.59
C VAL A 66 0.23 2.23 6.11
N LEU A 67 -0.84 2.84 5.60
CA LEU A 67 -1.30 4.16 6.04
C LEU A 67 -1.61 4.19 7.54
N ARG A 68 -2.39 3.23 8.05
CA ARG A 68 -2.68 3.14 9.49
C ARG A 68 -1.41 2.98 10.32
N SER A 69 -0.45 2.18 9.85
CA SER A 69 0.84 2.04 10.53
C SER A 69 1.58 3.37 10.62
N HIS A 70 1.62 4.13 9.52
CA HIS A 70 2.24 5.45 9.50
C HIS A 70 1.55 6.42 10.48
N LEU A 71 0.21 6.51 10.44
CA LEU A 71 -0.56 7.38 11.34
C LEU A 71 -0.34 7.03 12.82
N HIS A 72 -0.26 5.75 13.17
CA HIS A 72 -0.07 5.32 14.56
C HIS A 72 1.33 5.58 15.10
N HIS A 73 2.38 5.33 14.30
CA HIS A 73 3.76 5.37 14.79
C HIS A 73 4.41 6.75 14.61
N HIS A 74 4.05 7.48 13.56
CA HIS A 74 4.80 8.66 13.15
C HIS A 74 4.07 9.96 13.44
N VAL A 75 2.77 10.02 13.11
CA VAL A 75 1.96 11.24 13.31
C VAL A 75 1.74 11.53 14.81
N THR A 76 1.60 10.49 15.64
CA THR A 76 1.38 10.64 17.09
C THR A 76 2.53 11.33 17.82
N SER A 77 3.74 11.26 17.28
CA SER A 77 4.93 11.93 17.83
C SER A 77 5.43 13.10 16.98
N ALA A 78 4.75 13.41 15.88
CA ALA A 78 5.19 14.43 14.91
C ALA A 78 5.23 15.85 15.50
N GLN A 79 4.25 16.19 16.35
CA GLN A 79 4.25 17.50 17.01
C GLN A 79 5.46 17.71 17.93
N SER A 80 5.94 16.64 18.57
CA SER A 80 7.15 16.69 19.41
C SER A 80 8.45 16.70 18.59
N ARG A 81 8.42 16.20 17.35
CA ARG A 81 9.57 16.24 16.42
C ARG A 81 9.63 17.55 15.61
N GLY A 82 8.53 18.30 15.56
CA GLY A 82 8.43 19.55 14.81
C GLY A 82 8.19 19.36 13.31
N ASP A 83 7.78 18.17 12.88
CA ASP A 83 7.55 17.78 11.48
C ASP A 83 6.07 17.52 11.15
N ALA A 84 5.15 17.97 12.01
CA ALA A 84 3.73 17.68 11.88
C ALA A 84 3.10 18.22 10.58
N ASP A 85 3.37 19.48 10.22
CA ASP A 85 2.78 20.10 9.03
C ASP A 85 3.33 19.46 7.74
N GLU A 86 4.64 19.22 7.67
CA GLU A 86 5.29 18.53 6.55
C GLU A 86 4.69 17.13 6.33
N MET A 87 4.51 16.36 7.41
CA MET A 87 3.96 15.01 7.34
C MET A 87 2.49 14.99 6.89
N VAL A 88 1.71 16.00 7.28
CA VAL A 88 0.33 16.17 6.80
C VAL A 88 0.32 16.48 5.31
N ASP A 89 1.17 17.40 4.85
CA ASP A 89 1.25 17.77 3.44
C ASP A 89 1.67 16.58 2.56
N GLU A 90 2.68 15.81 2.97
CA GLU A 90 3.10 14.58 2.29
C GLU A 90 1.96 13.56 2.19
N LEU A 91 1.23 13.35 3.29
CA LEU A 91 0.13 12.39 3.30
C LEU A 91 -1.04 12.85 2.43
N MET A 92 -1.35 14.15 2.45
CA MET A 92 -2.38 14.74 1.61
C MET A 92 -2.02 14.62 0.13
N GLU A 93 -0.74 14.76 -0.25
CA GLU A 93 -0.27 14.55 -1.62
C GLU A 93 -0.50 13.11 -2.08
N ILE A 94 -0.15 12.12 -1.26
CA ILE A 94 -0.32 10.70 -1.60
C ILE A 94 -1.79 10.32 -1.73
N LEU A 95 -2.67 10.88 -0.89
CA LEU A 95 -4.10 10.57 -0.91
C LEU A 95 -4.84 11.13 -2.14
N LYS A 96 -4.24 12.04 -2.92
CA LYS A 96 -4.82 12.54 -4.18
C LYS A 96 -4.94 11.45 -5.26
N TYR A 97 -4.14 10.39 -5.17
CA TYR A 97 -4.08 9.31 -6.15
C TYR A 97 -5.06 8.17 -5.85
N ARG A 98 -6.02 8.39 -4.95
CA ARG A 98 -7.04 7.41 -4.55
C ARG A 98 -8.26 7.41 -5.47
#